data_AF-A0A6J7F7N7-F1
#
_entry.id   AF-A0A6J7F7N7-F1
#
_cell.length_a   1.000
_cell.length_b   1.000
_cell.length_c   1.000
_cell.angle_alpha   90.00
_cell.angle_beta   90.00
_cell.angle_gamma   90.00
#
_symmetry.space_group_name_H-M   'P 1'
#
loop_
_entity.id
_entity.type
_entity.pdbx_description
1 polymer ?
#
loop_
_entity_poly.entity_id
_entity_poly.type
_entity_poly.pdbx_seq_one_letter_code
_entity_poly.pdbx_strand_id
1 'polypeptide(L)'
;MTEEAINYSRYREHFSADQINAVLHHGHIIPVSRRITSRFVSTHHPGWQYNELVAVFNAAGVRVHGGGCGGYCAGGVKYLHFDDQTSFAVERIDKAEVTQ
;
A
#
# COMPACT_ATOMS: atom_id res chain seq x y z
N MET A 1 21.10 9.77 -20.77
CA MET A 1 20.26 8.56 -20.74
C MET A 1 18.85 9.07 -20.53
N THR A 2 17.96 8.87 -21.51
CA THR A 2 16.56 9.27 -21.33
C THR A 2 15.97 8.36 -20.26
N GLU A 3 15.73 8.92 -19.08
CA GLU A 3 14.83 8.32 -18.09
C GLU A 3 13.50 8.06 -18.81
N GLU A 4 13.25 6.82 -19.22
CA GLU A 4 11.91 6.40 -19.58
C GLU A 4 11.07 6.60 -18.32
N ALA A 5 10.29 7.67 -18.32
CA ALA A 5 9.30 7.90 -17.28
C ALA A 5 8.40 6.66 -17.26
N ILE A 6 8.53 5.85 -16.22
CA ILE A 6 7.77 4.60 -16.09
C ILE A 6 6.28 4.98 -16.12
N ASN A 7 5.56 4.49 -17.13
CA ASN A 7 4.15 4.78 -17.25
C ASN A 7 3.34 3.89 -16.31
N TYR A 8 2.90 4.47 -15.19
CA TYR A 8 2.06 3.78 -14.20
C TYR A 8 0.56 3.85 -14.51
N SER A 9 0.11 4.61 -15.52
CA SER A 9 -1.32 4.82 -15.81
C SER A 9 -2.08 3.55 -16.23
N ARG A 10 -1.36 2.46 -16.48
CA ARG A 10 -1.95 1.16 -16.85
C ARG A 10 -2.56 0.41 -15.68
N TYR A 11 -2.15 0.74 -14.45
CA TYR A 11 -2.63 0.08 -13.25
C TYR A 11 -3.98 0.65 -12.83
N ARG A 12 -4.86 -0.18 -12.29
CA ARG A 12 -6.18 0.23 -11.82
C ARG A 12 -6.11 1.14 -10.60
N GLU A 13 -5.24 0.81 -9.65
CA GLU A 13 -5.14 1.48 -8.36
C GLU A 13 -3.78 2.16 -8.18
N HIS A 14 -3.79 3.30 -7.50
CA HIS A 14 -2.60 4.08 -7.17
C HIS A 14 -2.68 4.51 -5.71
N PHE A 15 -1.95 3.84 -4.82
CA PHE A 15 -1.98 4.10 -3.39
C PHE A 15 -0.70 4.81 -2.95
N SER A 16 -0.85 5.99 -2.37
CA SER A 16 0.24 6.69 -1.68
C SER A 16 0.63 5.97 -0.38
N ALA A 17 1.82 6.29 0.14
CA ALA A 17 2.27 5.78 1.44
C ALA A 17 1.27 6.06 2.58
N ASP A 18 0.64 7.25 2.60
CA ASP A 18 -0.39 7.61 3.57
C ASP A 18 -1.65 6.74 3.45
N GLN A 19 -2.10 6.45 2.22
CA GLN A 19 -3.23 5.54 2.01
C GLN A 19 -2.92 4.11 2.46
N ILE A 20 -1.71 3.62 2.16
CA ILE A 20 -1.25 2.30 2.64
C ILE A 20 -1.25 2.28 4.18
N ASN A 21 -0.70 3.31 4.82
CA ASN A 21 -0.72 3.45 6.27
C ASN A 21 -2.13 3.51 6.84
N ALA A 22 -3.05 4.24 6.21
CA ALA A 22 -4.45 4.32 6.65
C ALA A 22 -5.14 2.95 6.63
N VAL A 23 -4.93 2.16 5.57
CA VAL A 23 -5.45 0.79 5.48
C VAL A 23 -4.82 -0.09 6.57
N LEU A 24 -3.49 -0.08 6.70
CA LEU A 24 -2.78 -0.90 7.70
C LEU A 24 -3.13 -0.54 9.15
N HIS A 25 -3.40 0.75 9.43
CA HIS A 25 -3.84 1.20 10.74
C HIS A 25 -5.17 0.55 11.17
N HIS A 26 -6.05 0.26 10.20
CA HIS A 26 -7.32 -0.43 10.44
C HIS A 26 -7.17 -1.95 10.60
N GLY A 27 -5.94 -2.48 10.51
CA GLY A 27 -5.60 -3.89 10.72
C GLY A 27 -5.52 -4.35 12.17
N HIS A 28 -5.79 -3.48 13.15
CA HIS A 28 -5.84 -3.87 14.55
C HIS A 28 -6.94 -4.93 14.80
N ILE A 29 -6.68 -5.85 15.75
CA ILE A 29 -7.63 -6.89 16.16
C ILE A 29 -9.02 -6.31 16.54
N ILE A 30 -9.05 -5.12 17.13
CA ILE A 30 -10.28 -4.46 17.61
C ILE A 30 -11.21 -4.02 16.45
N PRO A 31 -10.77 -3.28 15.43
CA PRO A 31 -11.60 -2.93 14.27
C PRO A 31 -11.97 -4.13 13.36
N VAL A 32 -11.12 -5.16 13.28
CA VAL A 32 -11.41 -6.37 12.48
C VAL A 32 -12.57 -7.17 13.10
N SER A 33 -12.54 -7.42 14.42
CA SER A 33 -13.62 -8.14 15.12
C SER A 33 -14.98 -7.44 15.10
N ARG A 34 -15.02 -6.12 14.81
CA ARG A 34 -16.26 -5.33 14.74
C ARG A 34 -16.73 -5.02 13.30
N ARG A 35 -16.14 -5.64 12.27
CA ARG A 35 -16.42 -5.36 10.85
C ARG A 35 -16.15 -3.91 10.42
N ILE A 36 -15.46 -3.13 11.25
CA ILE A 36 -15.14 -1.72 10.98
C ILE A 36 -14.13 -1.63 9.85
N THR A 37 -13.14 -2.53 9.83
CA THR A 37 -12.13 -2.63 8.78
C THR A 37 -12.76 -2.91 7.41
N SER A 38 -13.67 -3.90 7.32
CA SER A 38 -14.38 -4.20 6.07
C SER A 38 -15.24 -3.03 5.61
N ARG A 39 -15.95 -2.35 6.53
CA ARG A 39 -16.75 -1.17 6.20
C ARG A 39 -15.88 -0.01 5.70
N PHE A 40 -14.74 0.24 6.35
CA PHE A 40 -13.80 1.27 5.92
C PHE A 40 -13.32 1.01 4.50
N VAL A 41 -12.85 -0.21 4.22
CA VAL A 41 -12.38 -0.59 2.88
C VAL A 41 -13.50 -0.53 1.85
N SER A 42 -14.69 -1.07 2.11
CA SER A 42 -15.81 -0.95 1.16
C SER A 42 -16.25 0.49 0.91
N THR A 43 -16.01 1.41 1.84
CA THR A 43 -16.36 2.83 1.71
C THR A 43 -15.29 3.62 0.93
N HIS A 44 -14.01 3.36 1.19
CA HIS A 44 -12.90 4.15 0.64
C HIS A 44 -12.23 3.49 -0.57
N HIS A 45 -12.38 2.18 -0.72
CA HIS A 45 -11.78 1.34 -1.77
C HIS A 45 -12.81 0.32 -2.27
N PRO A 46 -13.88 0.77 -2.95
CA PRO A 46 -14.93 -0.12 -3.44
C PRO A 46 -14.36 -1.16 -4.41
N GLY A 47 -14.85 -2.39 -4.31
CA GLY A 47 -14.35 -3.52 -5.12
C GLY A 47 -13.18 -4.28 -4.51
N TRP A 48 -12.66 -3.85 -3.37
CA TRP A 48 -11.58 -4.52 -2.65
C TRP A 48 -12.01 -5.03 -1.28
N GLN A 49 -11.45 -6.16 -0.85
CA GLN A 49 -11.47 -6.59 0.54
C GLN A 49 -10.16 -6.22 1.24
N TYR A 50 -10.23 -5.99 2.56
CA TYR A 50 -9.06 -5.68 3.37
C TYR A 50 -7.94 -6.72 3.21
N ASN A 51 -8.29 -8.02 3.23
CA ASN A 51 -7.32 -9.10 3.11
C ASN A 51 -6.64 -9.12 1.73
N GLU A 52 -7.34 -8.72 0.67
CA GLU A 52 -6.79 -8.63 -0.69
C GLU A 52 -5.77 -7.48 -0.77
N LEU A 53 -6.11 -6.31 -0.23
CA LEU A 53 -5.17 -5.18 -0.14
C LEU A 53 -3.92 -5.55 0.66
N VAL A 54 -4.09 -6.21 1.80
CA VAL A 54 -2.97 -6.69 2.62
C VAL A 54 -2.11 -7.71 1.86
N ALA A 55 -2.72 -8.60 1.06
CA ALA A 55 -1.99 -9.54 0.21
C ALA A 55 -1.15 -8.80 -0.84
N VAL A 56 -1.71 -7.78 -1.51
CA VAL A 56 -0.95 -6.92 -2.44
C VAL A 56 0.21 -6.23 -1.72
N PHE A 57 -0.03 -5.65 -0.54
CA PHE A 57 1.02 -4.93 0.21
C PHE A 57 2.15 -5.86 0.66
N ASN A 58 1.83 -7.10 1.02
CA ASN A 58 2.82 -8.13 1.33
C ASN A 58 3.61 -8.54 0.07
N ALA A 59 2.93 -8.81 -1.04
CA ALA A 59 3.56 -9.22 -2.30
C ALA A 59 4.50 -8.14 -2.86
N ALA A 60 4.08 -6.87 -2.75
CA ALA A 60 4.88 -5.73 -3.15
C ALA A 60 6.03 -5.38 -2.17
N GLY A 61 6.11 -6.06 -1.02
CA GLY A 61 7.13 -5.81 -0.01
C GLY A 61 7.04 -4.42 0.63
N VAL A 62 5.87 -3.77 0.58
CA VAL A 62 5.64 -2.41 1.09
C VAL A 62 5.06 -2.40 2.51
N ARG A 63 4.72 -3.56 3.08
CA ARG A 63 4.20 -3.68 4.45
C ARG A 63 5.28 -4.15 5.43
N VAL A 64 5.48 -3.39 6.50
CA VAL A 64 6.28 -3.79 7.66
C VAL A 64 5.35 -4.18 8.81
N HIS A 65 5.58 -5.36 9.39
CA HIS A 65 4.79 -5.83 10.54
C HIS A 65 5.20 -5.11 11.83
N GLY A 66 4.24 -4.52 12.53
CA GLY A 66 4.45 -3.74 13.75
C GLY A 66 4.23 -4.51 15.06
N GLY A 67 4.37 -5.84 15.07
CA GLY A 67 4.30 -6.64 16.31
C GLY A 67 3.03 -6.42 17.15
N GLY A 68 1.84 -6.57 16.58
CA GLY A 68 0.55 -6.40 17.28
C GLY A 68 -0.17 -5.08 17.02
N CYS A 69 0.54 -4.07 16.51
CA CYS A 69 -0.05 -2.93 15.79
C CYS A 69 -0.17 -3.26 14.30
N GLY A 70 -1.22 -2.80 13.62
CA GLY A 70 -1.67 -3.21 12.26
C GLY A 70 -0.64 -3.14 11.10
N GLY A 71 0.61 -2.80 11.38
CA GLY A 71 1.71 -2.63 10.43
C GLY A 71 1.79 -1.20 9.93
N TYR A 72 2.84 -0.90 9.19
CA TYR A 72 3.05 0.39 8.54
C TYR A 72 3.72 0.20 7.18
N CYS A 73 3.62 1.22 6.33
CA CYS A 73 4.24 1.24 5.01
C CYS A 73 5.77 1.36 5.13
N ALA A 74 6.50 0.61 4.32
CA ALA A 74 7.95 0.64 4.26
C ALA A 74 8.45 2.04 3.86
N GLY A 75 9.51 2.51 4.53
CA GLY A 75 10.11 3.81 4.23
C GLY A 75 10.63 3.89 2.79
N GLY A 76 10.48 5.06 2.17
CA GLY A 76 10.93 5.31 0.79
C GLY A 76 9.96 4.85 -0.29
N VAL A 77 8.76 4.36 0.06
CA VAL A 77 7.66 4.19 -0.89
C VAL A 77 6.98 5.53 -1.11
N LYS A 78 6.79 5.91 -2.38
CA LYS A 78 6.02 7.08 -2.78
C LYS A 78 4.61 6.66 -3.19
N TYR A 79 4.52 5.70 -4.12
CA TYR A 79 3.26 5.10 -4.55
C TYR A 79 3.41 3.58 -4.76
N LEU A 80 2.31 2.86 -4.53
CA LEU A 80 2.09 1.51 -5.01
C LEU A 80 1.02 1.55 -6.10
N HIS A 81 1.38 1.07 -7.28
CA HIS A 81 0.49 0.92 -8.43
C HIS A 81 0.13 -0.55 -8.59
N PHE A 82 -1.15 -0.90 -8.68
CA PHE A 82 -1.53 -2.31 -8.75
C PHE A 82 -2.90 -2.55 -9.37
N ASP A 83 -3.07 -3.75 -9.91
CA ASP A 83 -4.37 -4.31 -10.30
C ASP A 83 -4.81 -5.41 -9.32
N ASP A 84 -3.83 -6.18 -8.82
CA ASP A 84 -3.97 -7.32 -7.91
C ASP A 84 -2.61 -7.69 -7.26
N GLN A 85 -2.58 -8.79 -6.50
CA GLN A 85 -1.38 -9.24 -5.78
C GLN A 85 -0.24 -9.74 -6.68
N THR A 86 -0.49 -9.94 -7.97
CA THR A 86 0.46 -10.43 -8.99
C THR A 86 0.84 -9.36 -10.02
N SER A 87 0.01 -8.33 -10.21
CA SER A 87 0.28 -7.18 -11.09
C SER A 87 0.43 -5.89 -10.26
N PHE A 88 1.68 -5.51 -9.99
CA PHE A 88 2.00 -4.28 -9.25
C PHE A 88 3.34 -3.64 -9.67
N ALA A 89 3.51 -2.37 -9.33
CA ALA A 89 4.76 -1.63 -9.40
C ALA A 89 4.89 -0.68 -8.19
N VAL A 90 6.10 -0.54 -7.65
CA VAL A 90 6.39 0.33 -6.50
C VAL A 90 7.21 1.52 -6.96
N GLU A 91 6.63 2.71 -6.92
CA GLU A 91 7.36 3.97 -7.10
C GLU A 91 8.02 4.33 -5.75
N ARG A 92 9.34 4.48 -5.76
CA ARG A 92 10.12 4.86 -4.57
C ARG A 92 10.55 6.31 -4.64
N ILE A 93 10.73 6.91 -3.47
CA ILE A 93 11.40 8.21 -3.37
C ILE A 93 12.88 7.92 -3.67
N ASP A 94 13.36 8.37 -4.81
CA ASP A 94 14.79 8.38 -5.11
C ASP A 94 15.46 9.13 -3.96
N LYS A 95 16.23 8.40 -3.14
CA LYS A 95 17.13 9.07 -2.21
C LYS A 95 18.16 9.73 -3.09
N ALA A 96 17.95 10.99 -3.45
CA ALA A 96 19.04 11.84 -3.87
C ALA A 96 20.10 11.70 -2.79
N GLU A 97 21.21 11.04 -3.13
CA GLU A 97 22.34 10.89 -2.25
C GLU A 97 22.75 12.31 -1.85
N VAL A 98 22.50 12.67 -0.59
CA VAL A 98 23.11 13.86 0.00
C VAL A 98 24.59 13.53 0.15
N THR A 99 25.35 13.76 -0.92
CA THR A 99 26.80 13.84 -0.85
C THR A 99 27.14 15.05 0.02
N GLN A 100 27.68 14.81 1.21
CA GLN A 100 28.39 15.81 1.99
C GLN A 100 29.72 16.16 1.33
#